data_AF-A0ABD5X0K5-F1
#
_entry.id   AF-A0ABD5X0K5-F1
#
_cell.length_a   1.000
_cell.length_b   1.000
_cell.length_c   1.000
_cell.angle_alpha   90.00
_cell.angle_beta   90.00
_cell.angle_gamma   90.00
#
_symmetry.space_group_name_H-M   'P 1'
#
loop_
_entity.id
_entity.type
_entity.pdbx_description
1 polymer ?
#
loop_
_entity_poly.entity_id
_entity_poly.type
_entity_poly.pdbx_seq_one_letter_code
_entity_poly.pdbx_strand_id
1 'polypeptide(L)'
;MLEIAPQLASVVLQESAPAIPPLSAAALGVGLAAFGAGYAERGIGSAAIGAVAEDEDLFTQGLIFTVLPETLVILALVAIFLVQ
;
A
#
# COMPACT_ATOMS: atom_id res chain seq x y z
N MET A 1 48.24 -16.94 -13.25
CA MET A 1 47.79 -16.98 -11.84
C MET A 1 47.53 -15.58 -11.28
N LEU A 2 48.34 -14.56 -11.60
CA LEU A 2 48.08 -13.16 -11.22
C LEU A 2 46.86 -12.52 -11.92
N GLU A 3 46.52 -13.01 -13.10
CA GLU A 3 45.40 -12.51 -13.91
C GLU A 3 44.02 -12.95 -13.40
N ILE A 4 43.96 -13.91 -12.46
CA ILE A 4 42.74 -14.44 -11.81
C ILE A 4 42.44 -13.70 -10.49
N ALA A 5 43.46 -13.05 -9.92
CA ALA A 5 43.33 -12.26 -8.70
C ALA A 5 42.27 -11.16 -8.78
N PRO A 6 42.15 -10.36 -9.88
CA PRO A 6 41.11 -9.32 -9.95
C PRO A 6 39.69 -9.89 -10.05
N GLN A 7 39.49 -11.04 -10.70
CA GLN A 7 38.17 -11.68 -10.83
C GLN A 7 37.77 -12.37 -9.52
N LEU A 8 38.72 -12.96 -8.78
CA LEU A 8 38.43 -13.46 -7.42
C LEU A 8 38.11 -12.31 -6.46
N ALA A 9 38.82 -11.18 -6.57
CA ALA A 9 38.51 -9.99 -5.78
C ALA A 9 37.11 -9.44 -6.11
N SER A 10 36.70 -9.42 -7.39
CA SER A 10 35.36 -8.95 -7.76
C SER A 10 34.25 -9.87 -7.27
N VAL A 11 34.47 -11.19 -7.24
CA VAL A 11 33.51 -12.15 -6.68
C VAL A 11 33.40 -12.02 -5.16
N VAL A 12 34.52 -11.80 -4.47
CA VAL A 12 34.53 -11.60 -3.00
C VAL A 12 33.89 -10.27 -2.60
N LEU A 13 34.01 -9.24 -3.42
CA LEU A 13 33.43 -7.91 -3.20
C LEU A 13 32.02 -7.73 -3.78
N GLN A 14 31.44 -8.77 -4.36
CA GLN A 14 30.10 -8.69 -4.93
C GLN A 14 29.06 -8.68 -3.79
N GLU A 15 28.54 -7.50 -3.47
CA GLU A 15 27.35 -7.40 -2.60
C GLU A 15 26.13 -7.99 -3.31
N SER A 16 25.39 -8.83 -2.60
CA SER A 16 24.09 -9.33 -3.04
C SER A 16 23.09 -8.18 -3.06
N ALA A 17 22.61 -7.80 -4.24
CA ALA A 17 21.49 -6.89 -4.36
C ALA A 17 20.23 -7.51 -3.72
N PRO A 18 19.41 -6.72 -3.01
CA PRO A 18 18.17 -7.22 -2.44
C PRO A 18 17.22 -7.67 -3.55
N ALA A 19 16.62 -8.85 -3.38
CA ALA A 19 15.67 -9.43 -4.34
C ALA A 19 14.45 -8.53 -4.59
N ILE A 20 14.05 -7.75 -3.58
CA ILE A 20 13.00 -6.73 -3.68
C ILE A 20 13.63 -5.40 -3.30
N PRO A 21 13.84 -4.49 -4.27
CA PRO A 21 14.30 -3.15 -3.99
C PRO A 21 13.31 -2.39 -3.08
N PRO A 22 13.77 -1.44 -2.25
CA PRO A 22 12.91 -0.71 -1.31
C PRO A 22 11.69 -0.06 -1.96
N LEU A 23 11.86 0.57 -3.13
CA LEU A 23 10.75 1.20 -3.86
C LEU A 23 9.70 0.18 -4.34
N SER A 24 10.15 -0.99 -4.77
CA SER A 24 9.27 -2.08 -5.19
C SER A 24 8.46 -2.63 -4.01
N ALA A 25 9.11 -2.78 -2.85
CA ALA A 25 8.43 -3.17 -1.61
C ALA A 25 7.40 -2.13 -1.16
N ALA A 26 7.74 -0.84 -1.25
CA ALA A 26 6.82 0.26 -0.93
C ALA A 26 5.61 0.28 -1.87
N ALA A 27 5.82 0.15 -3.19
CA ALA A 27 4.73 0.11 -4.17
C ALA A 27 3.78 -1.06 -3.93
N LEU A 28 4.31 -2.25 -3.58
CA LEU A 28 3.50 -3.40 -3.21
C LEU A 28 2.70 -3.15 -1.92
N GLY A 29 3.32 -2.57 -0.89
CA GLY A 29 2.64 -2.22 0.36
C GLY A 29 1.48 -1.25 0.14
N VAL A 30 1.70 -0.19 -0.64
CA VAL A 30 0.67 0.79 -1.00
C VAL A 30 -0.45 0.15 -1.82
N GLY A 31 -0.11 -0.68 -2.80
CA GLY A 31 -1.10 -1.38 -3.62
C GLY A 31 -2.00 -2.30 -2.78
N LEU A 32 -1.43 -3.04 -1.84
CA LEU A 32 -2.18 -3.92 -0.94
C LEU A 32 -3.06 -3.14 0.05
N ALA A 33 -2.56 -2.03 0.57
CA ALA A 33 -3.31 -1.12 1.43
C ALA A 33 -4.54 -0.53 0.70
N ALA A 34 -4.34 -0.03 -0.52
CA ALA A 34 -5.41 0.51 -1.36
C ALA A 34 -6.44 -0.56 -1.75
N PHE A 35 -5.98 -1.79 -2.05
CA PHE A 35 -6.88 -2.91 -2.33
C PHE A 35 -7.76 -3.26 -1.11
N GLY A 36 -7.16 -3.30 0.08
CA GLY A 36 -7.90 -3.54 1.33
C GLY A 36 -8.94 -2.48 1.64
N ALA A 37 -8.61 -1.20 1.43
CA ALA A 37 -9.54 -0.08 1.60
C ALA A 37 -10.74 -0.19 0.64
N GLY A 38 -10.49 -0.38 -0.66
CA GLY A 38 -11.55 -0.54 -1.64
C GLY A 38 -12.44 -1.78 -1.40
N TYR A 39 -11.86 -2.86 -0.86
CA TYR A 39 -12.64 -4.03 -0.45
C TYR A 39 -13.59 -3.73 0.71
N ALA A 40 -13.15 -2.95 1.70
CA ALA A 40 -13.99 -2.51 2.81
C ALA A 40 -15.10 -1.56 2.34
N GLU A 41 -14.76 -0.57 1.50
CA GLU A 41 -15.70 0.41 0.95
C GLU A 41 -16.85 -0.23 0.18
N ARG A 42 -16.60 -1.34 -0.54
CA ARG A 42 -17.65 -2.06 -1.27
C ARG A 42 -18.85 -2.40 -0.38
N GLY A 43 -18.59 -2.88 0.84
CA GLY A 43 -19.65 -3.27 1.77
C GLY A 43 -20.25 -2.07 2.49
N ILE A 44 -19.42 -1.09 2.85
CA ILE A 44 -19.86 0.10 3.57
C ILE A 44 -20.76 0.96 2.67
N GLY A 45 -20.39 1.17 1.41
CA GLY A 45 -21.16 1.99 0.48
C GLY A 45 -22.54 1.40 0.17
N SER A 46 -22.65 0.07 -0.04
CA SER A 46 -23.94 -0.56 -0.28
C SER A 46 -24.86 -0.53 0.94
N ALA A 47 -24.30 -0.72 2.15
CA ALA A 47 -25.05 -0.62 3.40
C ALA A 47 -25.49 0.82 3.69
N ALA A 48 -24.60 1.80 3.47
CA ALA A 48 -24.89 3.21 3.69
C ALA A 48 -26.04 3.70 2.81
N ILE A 49 -26.02 3.42 1.50
CA ILE A 49 -27.11 3.80 0.59
C ILE A 49 -28.40 3.05 0.92
N GLY A 50 -28.31 1.78 1.33
CA GLY A 50 -29.49 1.02 1.80
C GLY A 50 -30.14 1.64 3.03
N ALA A 51 -29.34 2.12 3.99
CA ALA A 51 -29.83 2.82 5.17
C ALA A 51 -30.44 4.19 4.83
N VAL A 52 -29.80 4.95 3.93
CA VAL A 52 -30.31 6.24 3.44
C VAL A 52 -31.65 6.10 2.72
N ALA A 53 -31.89 4.97 2.05
CA ALA A 53 -33.17 4.70 1.42
C ALA A 53 -34.33 4.50 2.43
N GLU A 54 -34.01 4.09 3.67
CA GLU A 54 -34.99 3.96 4.75
C GLU A 54 -35.16 5.28 5.52
N ASP A 55 -34.04 6.00 5.77
CA ASP A 55 -34.01 7.26 6.50
C ASP A 55 -32.93 8.20 5.94
N GLU A 56 -33.35 9.32 5.35
CA GLU A 56 -32.47 10.30 4.72
C GLU A 56 -31.52 10.97 5.73
N ASP A 57 -31.88 11.04 7.01
CA ASP A 57 -31.05 11.64 8.06
C ASP A 57 -29.75 10.83 8.28
N LEU A 58 -29.72 9.57 7.84
CA LEU A 58 -28.55 8.69 7.94
C LEU A 58 -27.47 8.97 6.89
N PHE A 59 -27.71 9.87 5.92
CA PHE A 59 -26.75 10.17 4.85
C PHE A 59 -25.38 10.60 5.39
N THR A 60 -25.36 11.50 6.36
CA THR A 60 -24.12 12.02 6.94
C THR A 60 -23.35 10.92 7.68
N GLN A 61 -24.06 10.06 8.42
CA GLN A 61 -23.43 8.94 9.14
C GLN A 61 -22.88 7.88 8.17
N GLY A 62 -23.63 7.60 7.09
CA GLY A 62 -23.17 6.75 5.99
C GLY A 62 -21.88 7.26 5.36
N LEU A 63 -21.80 8.56 5.08
CA LEU A 63 -20.58 9.21 4.56
C LEU A 63 -19.39 9.07 5.51
N ILE A 64 -19.59 9.26 6.82
CA ILE A 64 -18.52 9.10 7.81
C ILE A 64 -17.95 7.68 7.78
N PHE A 65 -18.82 6.66 7.72
CA PHE A 65 -18.34 5.28 7.65
C PHE A 65 -17.62 4.97 6.34
N THR A 66 -18.06 5.51 5.19
CA THR A 66 -17.36 5.31 3.91
C THR A 66 -15.99 5.98 3.87
N VAL A 67 -15.73 7.03 4.65
CA VAL A 67 -14.45 7.75 4.66
C VAL A 67 -13.43 7.13 5.64
N LEU A 68 -13.87 6.26 6.56
CA LEU A 68 -12.94 5.60 7.47
C LEU A 68 -11.84 4.79 6.75
N PRO A 69 -12.15 3.97 5.72
CA PRO A 69 -11.14 3.26 4.93
C PRO A 69 -10.13 4.18 4.21
N GLU A 70 -10.54 5.36 3.72
CA GLU A 70 -9.63 6.33 3.10
C GLU A 70 -8.45 6.73 3.98
N THR A 71 -8.64 6.77 5.31
CA THR A 71 -7.55 7.10 6.25
C THR A 71 -6.37 6.13 6.12
N LEU A 72 -6.62 4.86 5.83
CA LEU A 72 -5.58 3.85 5.60
C LEU A 72 -4.82 4.19 4.31
N VAL A 73 -5.52 4.56 3.24
CA VAL A 73 -4.93 4.93 1.96
C VAL A 73 -4.02 6.16 2.11
N ILE A 74 -4.46 7.17 2.87
CA ILE A 74 -3.64 8.36 3.16
C ILE A 74 -2.35 7.96 3.89
N LEU A 75 -2.44 7.12 4.93
CA LEU A 75 -1.26 6.66 5.67
C LEU A 75 -0.30 5.85 4.79
N ALA A 76 -0.83 4.99 3.92
CA ALA A 76 -0.03 4.22 2.97
C ALA A 76 0.68 5.14 1.95
N LEU A 77 -0.03 6.14 1.43
CA LEU A 77 0.56 7.15 0.55
C LEU A 77 1.66 7.94 1.27
N VAL A 78 1.47 8.36 2.52
CA VAL A 78 2.53 9.02 3.29
C VAL A 78 3.76 8.11 3.42
N ALA A 79 3.57 6.81 3.68
CA ALA A 79 4.67 5.87 3.78
C ALA A 79 5.51 5.77 2.50
N ILE A 80 4.92 5.91 1.30
CA ILE A 80 5.69 5.90 0.04
C ILE A 80 6.67 7.07 -0.03
N PHE A 81 6.32 8.22 0.55
CA PHE A 81 7.18 9.39 0.58
C PHE A 81 8.32 9.29 1.58
N LEU A 82 8.19 8.42 2.58
CA LEU A 82 9.23 8.20 3.59
C LEU A 82 10.26 7.14 3.18
N VAL A 83 9.90 6.25 2.25
CA VAL A 83 10.75 5.12 1.82
C VAL A 83 11.58 5.43 0.57
N GLN A 84 11.23 6.47 -0.18
CA GLN A 84 11.92 6.88 -1.41
C GLN A 84 13.13 7.79 -1.16
#